data_AF-A0A6G3PTN7-F1
#
_entry.id   AF-A0A6G3PTN7-F1
#
_cell.length_a   1.000
_cell.length_b   1.000
_cell.length_c   1.000
_cell.angle_alpha   90.00
_cell.angle_beta   90.00
_cell.angle_gamma   90.00
#
_symmetry.space_group_name_H-M   'P 1'
#
loop_
_entity.id
_entity.type
_entity.pdbx_description
1 polymer ?
#
loop_
_entity_poly.entity_id
_entity_poly.type
_entity_poly.pdbx_seq_one_letter_code
_entity_poly.pdbx_strand_id
1 'polypeptide(L)'
;MSTATHPRSLVIGLDGVPSWLLQKLADEGVMPHMAALLPHGALRPLRAPVPEISSTSWASFLTGADPGRHGIYGFIDTEPGDYRTRFPNVNDLAATPVWQATAAAGLPALVLNVPGTYPAPPVHGALVSGFVAPDFDRAVSPPRLREALREAGYHLDVEVGDAANDPDGFIDRALDALRARRRAYLRLLAEEPWALALCVFTETDRIHHFLWRHVTDPAAPLHGRIMDFYREVDEAVAALVPFAGDDGALTLVSDHGFGPADTQFYLNAWLRQAGYLALPADAESLTDIDERTTAFALDPGRVHLNRRDRFPRGRDLAPGTAEEIGRALLALRLAEDGTVAEG
;
A
#
# COMPACT_ATOMS: atom_id res chain seq x y z
N MET A 1 -27.42 19.49 6.43
CA MET A 1 -26.07 19.06 6.84
C MET A 1 -26.05 19.02 8.36
N SER A 2 -25.71 17.89 8.96
CA SER A 2 -25.65 17.72 10.42
C SER A 2 -24.60 18.68 11.00
N THR A 3 -24.97 19.48 12.00
CA THR A 3 -24.06 20.36 12.72
C THR A 3 -23.10 19.49 13.53
N ALA A 4 -21.91 19.24 12.98
CA ALA A 4 -20.90 18.46 13.68
C ALA A 4 -20.58 19.15 15.02
N THR A 5 -20.65 18.40 16.12
CA THR A 5 -20.34 18.89 17.46
C THR A 5 -18.84 18.97 17.73
N HIS A 6 -18.01 18.58 16.75
CA HIS A 6 -16.55 18.43 16.83
C HIS A 6 -15.92 18.85 15.48
N PRO A 7 -14.68 19.38 15.46
CA PRO A 7 -13.93 19.57 14.23
C PRO A 7 -13.74 18.25 13.47
N ARG A 8 -13.80 18.32 12.14
CA ARG A 8 -13.66 17.16 11.24
C ARG A 8 -12.28 17.14 10.59
N SER A 9 -11.71 15.96 10.45
CA SER A 9 -10.49 15.71 9.68
C SER A 9 -10.77 14.64 8.64
N LEU A 10 -10.78 15.03 7.37
CA LEU A 10 -10.91 14.13 6.23
C LEU A 10 -9.53 13.92 5.61
N VAL A 11 -9.11 12.65 5.54
CA VAL A 11 -7.92 12.22 4.84
C VAL A 11 -8.34 11.41 3.62
N ILE A 12 -7.86 11.80 2.45
CA ILE A 12 -8.03 11.07 1.20
C ILE A 12 -6.66 10.54 0.79
N GLY A 13 -6.56 9.22 0.71
CA GLY A 13 -5.38 8.50 0.24
C GLY A 13 -5.47 8.20 -1.25
N LEU A 14 -4.42 8.52 -2.00
CA LEU A 14 -4.21 8.05 -3.36
C LEU A 14 -2.97 7.16 -3.38
N ASP A 15 -3.18 5.84 -3.38
CA ASP A 15 -2.12 4.86 -3.26
C ASP A 15 -1.16 4.94 -4.46
N GLY A 16 0.15 5.02 -4.21
CA GLY A 16 1.19 5.09 -5.23
C GLY A 16 1.28 6.36 -6.08
N VAL A 17 0.54 7.44 -5.79
CA VAL A 17 0.57 8.68 -6.60
C VAL A 17 1.67 9.66 -6.15
N PRO A 18 2.77 9.84 -6.92
CA PRO A 18 3.79 10.81 -6.56
C PRO A 18 3.30 12.25 -6.78
N SER A 19 3.73 13.16 -5.89
CA SER A 19 3.32 14.58 -5.93
C SER A 19 3.54 15.28 -7.29
N TRP A 20 4.62 14.96 -8.00
CA TRP A 20 4.89 15.55 -9.32
C TRP A 20 3.86 15.13 -10.36
N LEU A 21 3.30 13.92 -10.27
CA LEU A 21 2.29 13.43 -11.20
C LEU A 21 0.97 14.14 -10.95
N LEU A 22 0.59 14.31 -9.69
CA LEU A 22 -0.61 15.08 -9.32
C LEU A 22 -0.54 16.52 -9.84
N GLN A 23 0.61 17.19 -9.66
CA GLN A 23 0.83 18.54 -10.19
C GLN A 23 0.75 18.57 -11.71
N LYS A 24 1.42 17.65 -12.41
CA LYS A 24 1.39 17.54 -13.88
C LYS A 24 -0.03 17.38 -14.41
N LEU A 25 -0.81 16.46 -13.85
CA LEU A 25 -2.17 16.20 -14.29
C LEU A 25 -3.12 17.37 -14.02
N ALA A 26 -2.89 18.13 -12.93
CA ALA A 26 -3.61 19.37 -12.67
C ALA A 26 -3.25 20.46 -13.70
N ASP A 27 -1.96 20.68 -13.98
CA ASP A 27 -1.48 21.69 -14.92
C ASP A 27 -1.91 21.41 -16.36
N GLU A 28 -2.01 20.14 -16.74
CA GLU A 28 -2.47 19.69 -18.07
C GLU A 28 -3.99 19.68 -18.23
N GLY A 29 -4.74 20.03 -17.17
CA GLY A 29 -6.20 20.06 -17.18
C GLY A 29 -6.86 18.69 -17.19
N VAL A 30 -6.11 17.63 -16.86
CA VAL A 30 -6.65 16.27 -16.67
C VAL A 30 -7.40 16.17 -15.35
N MET A 31 -6.89 16.84 -14.31
CA MET A 31 -7.50 16.91 -12.97
C MET A 31 -7.89 18.36 -12.61
N PRO A 32 -8.95 18.92 -13.23
CA PRO A 32 -9.34 20.32 -13.01
C PRO A 32 -9.78 20.63 -11.57
N HIS A 33 -10.38 19.69 -10.85
CA HIS A 33 -10.76 19.91 -9.44
C HIS A 33 -9.54 19.95 -8.55
N MET A 34 -8.57 19.06 -8.79
CA MET A 34 -7.26 19.13 -8.13
C MET A 34 -6.55 20.46 -8.42
N ALA A 35 -6.56 20.91 -9.67
CA ALA A 35 -5.99 22.22 -10.04
C ALA A 35 -6.62 23.38 -9.26
N ALA A 36 -7.93 23.33 -9.02
CA ALA A 36 -8.62 24.31 -8.19
C ALA A 36 -8.31 24.16 -6.69
N LEU A 37 -8.05 22.95 -6.21
CA LEU A 37 -7.81 22.64 -4.80
C LEU A 37 -6.38 22.99 -4.35
N LEU A 38 -5.37 22.71 -5.17
CA LEU A 38 -3.95 22.86 -4.82
C LEU A 38 -3.57 24.25 -4.27
N PRO A 39 -4.07 25.38 -4.81
CA PRO A 39 -3.76 26.72 -4.29
C PRO A 39 -4.23 26.97 -2.85
N HIS A 40 -5.16 26.17 -2.32
CA HIS A 40 -5.69 26.33 -0.97
C HIS A 40 -4.90 25.56 0.11
N GLY A 41 -3.81 24.88 -0.28
CA GLY A 41 -2.99 24.08 0.63
C GLY A 41 -1.51 24.09 0.25
N ALA A 42 -0.80 23.05 0.69
CA ALA A 42 0.60 22.85 0.34
C ALA A 42 0.83 21.41 -0.12
N LEU A 43 1.19 21.23 -1.39
CA LEU A 43 1.64 19.96 -1.93
C LEU A 43 3.15 19.81 -1.70
N ARG A 44 3.57 18.76 -1.00
CA ARG A 44 4.99 18.53 -0.69
C ARG A 44 5.37 17.06 -0.87
N PRO A 45 6.53 16.76 -1.47
CA PRO A 45 7.05 15.40 -1.47
C PRO A 45 7.43 14.98 -0.05
N LEU A 46 7.09 13.75 0.31
CA LEU A 46 7.48 13.09 1.56
C LEU A 46 8.43 11.93 1.24
N ARG A 47 9.22 11.50 2.24
CA ARG A 47 10.01 10.28 2.13
C ARG A 47 9.20 9.12 2.69
N ALA A 48 9.02 8.07 1.90
CA ALA A 48 8.38 6.85 2.37
C ALA A 48 9.27 6.17 3.44
N PRO A 49 8.66 5.44 4.38
CA PRO A 49 9.39 4.52 5.25
C PRO A 49 10.11 3.43 4.45
N VAL A 50 11.14 2.84 5.05
CA VAL A 50 11.84 1.68 4.47
C VAL A 50 11.39 0.41 5.19
N PRO A 51 10.86 -0.61 4.48
CA PRO A 51 10.74 -0.69 3.02
C PRO A 51 9.59 0.13 2.42
N GLU A 52 9.80 0.65 1.21
CA GLU A 52 8.87 1.53 0.47
C GLU A 52 7.73 0.72 -0.17
N ILE A 53 6.82 0.22 0.67
CA ILE A 53 5.66 -0.60 0.24
C ILE A 53 4.42 -0.23 1.05
N SER A 54 3.24 -0.36 0.44
CA SER A 54 1.99 0.16 1.00
C SER A 54 1.68 -0.36 2.41
N SER A 55 1.89 -1.66 2.70
CA SER A 55 1.69 -2.21 4.06
C SER A 55 2.54 -1.50 5.12
N THR A 56 3.81 -1.21 4.81
CA THR A 56 4.72 -0.50 5.71
C THR A 56 4.33 0.97 5.82
N SER A 57 4.11 1.63 4.69
CA SER A 57 3.79 3.06 4.64
C SER A 57 2.46 3.38 5.32
N TRP A 58 1.40 2.62 5.06
CA TRP A 58 0.11 2.81 5.73
C TRP A 58 0.18 2.47 7.22
N ALA A 59 0.95 1.46 7.64
CA ALA A 59 1.18 1.20 9.06
C ALA A 59 1.89 2.38 9.76
N SER A 60 2.90 2.96 9.11
CA SER A 60 3.57 4.18 9.60
C SER A 60 2.60 5.37 9.66
N PHE A 61 1.79 5.58 8.63
CA PHE A 61 0.77 6.63 8.61
C PHE A 61 -0.24 6.48 9.75
N LEU A 62 -0.77 5.26 9.93
CA LEU A 62 -1.79 4.97 10.94
C LEU A 62 -1.28 5.15 12.37
N THR A 63 0.01 4.96 12.62
CA THR A 63 0.57 4.91 13.97
C THR A 63 1.47 6.10 14.33
N GLY A 64 1.92 6.86 13.33
CA GLY A 64 2.96 7.88 13.51
C GLY A 64 4.31 7.31 13.96
N ALA A 65 4.51 5.99 13.81
CA ALA A 65 5.72 5.27 14.20
C ALA A 65 6.49 4.80 12.96
N ASP A 66 7.79 4.52 13.11
CA ASP A 66 8.60 3.89 12.07
C ASP A 66 8.45 2.34 12.07
N PRO A 67 8.90 1.65 11.01
CA PRO A 67 8.77 0.20 10.88
C PRO A 67 9.42 -0.60 12.01
N GLY A 68 10.52 -0.11 12.59
CA GLY A 68 11.16 -0.73 13.74
C GLY A 68 10.28 -0.73 15.00
N ARG A 69 9.35 0.23 15.10
CA ARG A 69 8.43 0.36 16.23
C ARG A 69 7.07 -0.28 15.98
N HIS A 70 6.48 -0.15 14.78
CA HIS A 70 5.17 -0.75 14.50
C HIS A 70 5.25 -2.21 14.01
N GLY A 71 6.42 -2.67 13.59
CA GLY A 71 6.69 -4.09 13.30
C GLY A 71 6.17 -4.62 11.97
N ILE A 72 5.67 -3.76 11.09
CA ILE A 72 5.19 -4.14 9.75
C ILE A 72 6.25 -3.73 8.74
N TYR A 73 6.72 -4.69 7.95
CA TYR A 73 7.81 -4.46 6.99
C TYR A 73 7.46 -4.86 5.56
N GLY A 74 6.23 -5.31 5.31
CA GLY A 74 5.77 -5.75 4.00
C GLY A 74 4.50 -6.59 4.09
N PHE A 75 3.97 -7.00 2.94
CA PHE A 75 2.77 -7.84 2.86
C PHE A 75 3.03 -9.30 3.19
N ILE A 76 4.29 -9.75 3.12
CA ILE A 76 4.67 -11.13 3.42
C ILE A 76 5.60 -11.11 4.61
N ASP A 77 5.54 -12.09 5.50
CA ASP A 77 6.57 -12.34 6.50
C ASP A 77 6.68 -13.84 6.79
N THR A 78 7.67 -14.27 7.55
CA THR A 78 7.74 -15.65 8.05
C THR A 78 6.84 -15.86 9.26
N GLU A 79 6.28 -17.05 9.39
CA GLU A 79 5.72 -17.55 10.64
C GLU A 79 6.81 -17.61 11.73
N PRO A 80 6.51 -17.20 12.98
CA PRO A 80 7.50 -17.25 14.06
C PRO A 80 8.04 -18.67 14.26
N GLY A 81 9.37 -18.84 14.15
CA GLY A 81 10.02 -20.13 14.31
C GLY A 81 9.80 -21.11 13.15
N ASP A 82 9.45 -20.63 11.96
CA ASP A 82 9.20 -21.43 10.75
C ASP A 82 9.68 -20.65 9.51
N TYR A 83 9.77 -21.31 8.36
CA TYR A 83 10.07 -20.71 7.06
C TYR A 83 8.82 -20.46 6.21
N ARG A 84 7.67 -21.00 6.61
CA ARG A 84 6.39 -20.71 5.94
C ARG A 84 6.09 -19.22 5.97
N THR A 85 5.61 -18.71 4.84
CA THR A 85 5.21 -17.32 4.70
C THR A 85 3.77 -17.11 5.16
N ARG A 86 3.49 -15.93 5.70
CA ARG A 86 2.16 -15.45 6.10
C ARG A 86 1.97 -14.01 5.65
N PHE A 87 0.73 -13.54 5.70
CA PHE A 87 0.40 -12.12 5.55
C PHE A 87 0.34 -11.46 6.95
N PRO A 88 1.24 -10.51 7.27
CA PRO A 88 1.05 -9.63 8.42
C PRO A 88 -0.27 -8.88 8.29
N ASN A 89 -0.93 -8.67 9.41
CA ASN A 89 -2.26 -8.11 9.45
C ASN A 89 -2.41 -7.14 10.62
N VAL A 90 -3.61 -6.58 10.84
CA VAL A 90 -3.82 -5.55 11.86
C VAL A 90 -3.43 -6.00 13.28
N ASN A 91 -3.46 -7.30 13.55
CA ASN A 91 -3.08 -7.86 14.87
C ASN A 91 -1.56 -7.92 15.08
N ASP A 92 -0.77 -7.78 14.02
CA ASP A 92 0.69 -7.68 14.09
C ASP A 92 1.16 -6.24 14.35
N LEU A 93 0.25 -5.25 14.25
CA LEU A 93 0.58 -3.84 14.44
C LEU A 93 0.89 -3.54 15.90
N ALA A 94 2.18 -3.37 16.22
CA ALA A 94 2.64 -3.21 17.61
C ALA A 94 2.42 -1.79 18.18
N ALA A 95 2.17 -0.80 17.31
CA ALA A 95 1.95 0.58 17.70
C ALA A 95 0.46 0.95 17.64
N THR A 96 0.04 1.90 18.48
CA THR A 96 -1.35 2.35 18.58
C THR A 96 -1.80 3.04 17.28
N PRO A 97 -2.79 2.49 16.56
CA PRO A 97 -3.32 3.15 15.37
C PRO A 97 -4.22 4.33 15.73
N VAL A 98 -4.32 5.28 14.82
CA VAL A 98 -4.99 6.58 15.02
C VAL A 98 -6.45 6.43 15.44
N TRP A 99 -7.18 5.41 14.96
CA TRP A 99 -8.57 5.17 15.35
C TRP A 99 -8.73 4.75 16.83
N GLN A 100 -7.71 4.14 17.44
CA GLN A 100 -7.70 3.88 18.89
C GLN A 100 -7.42 5.17 19.66
N ALA A 101 -6.54 6.03 19.16
CA ALA A 101 -6.28 7.34 19.75
C ALA A 101 -7.53 8.25 19.72
N THR A 102 -8.27 8.27 18.60
CA THR A 102 -9.54 9.02 18.52
C THR A 102 -10.60 8.41 19.44
N ALA A 103 -10.70 7.08 19.52
CA ALA A 103 -11.62 6.41 20.43
C ALA A 103 -11.33 6.75 21.90
N ALA A 104 -10.06 6.82 22.30
CA ALA A 104 -9.65 7.25 23.64
C ALA A 104 -10.05 8.70 23.95
N ALA A 105 -10.16 9.55 22.93
CA ALA A 105 -10.70 10.91 23.04
C ALA A 105 -12.24 10.99 22.94
N GLY A 106 -12.94 9.85 22.87
CA GLY A 106 -14.39 9.80 22.70
C GLY A 106 -14.87 10.22 21.31
N LEU A 107 -13.98 10.23 20.32
CA LEU A 107 -14.27 10.67 18.95
C LEU A 107 -14.39 9.47 18.00
N PRO A 108 -15.41 9.43 17.13
CA PRO A 108 -15.58 8.34 16.18
C PRO A 108 -14.62 8.48 14.98
N ALA A 109 -14.16 7.36 14.45
CA ALA A 109 -13.35 7.28 13.24
C ALA A 109 -14.01 6.41 12.17
N LEU A 110 -13.91 6.85 10.92
CA LEU A 110 -14.32 6.13 9.73
C LEU A 110 -13.06 5.76 8.93
N VAL A 111 -12.70 4.48 8.86
CA VAL A 111 -11.47 4.00 8.22
C VAL A 111 -11.83 3.13 7.03
N LEU A 112 -11.62 3.61 5.82
CA LEU A 112 -12.13 2.99 4.60
C LEU A 112 -10.99 2.62 3.66
N ASN A 113 -10.87 1.33 3.38
CA ASN A 113 -9.96 0.72 2.43
C ASN A 113 -8.46 0.96 2.70
N VAL A 114 -8.06 1.26 3.93
CA VAL A 114 -6.64 1.41 4.27
C VAL A 114 -5.97 0.02 4.24
N PRO A 115 -4.93 -0.19 3.41
CA PRO A 115 -4.20 -1.46 3.38
C PRO A 115 -3.68 -1.91 4.75
N GLY A 116 -3.61 -3.23 4.96
CA GLY A 116 -3.08 -3.84 6.19
C GLY A 116 -4.01 -3.81 7.41
N THR A 117 -5.26 -3.37 7.25
CA THR A 117 -6.24 -3.30 8.35
C THR A 117 -7.18 -4.51 8.45
N TYR A 118 -6.87 -5.62 7.75
CA TYR A 118 -7.60 -6.89 7.84
C TYR A 118 -7.17 -7.70 9.08
N PRO A 119 -8.05 -8.52 9.68
CA PRO A 119 -9.51 -8.41 9.61
C PRO A 119 -9.96 -7.10 10.27
N ALA A 120 -11.10 -6.54 9.86
CA ALA A 120 -11.55 -5.26 10.37
C ALA A 120 -11.85 -5.34 11.88
N PRO A 121 -11.08 -4.65 12.75
CA PRO A 121 -11.36 -4.67 14.18
C PRO A 121 -12.65 -3.87 14.48
N PRO A 122 -13.32 -4.13 15.61
CA PRO A 122 -14.31 -3.20 16.14
C PRO A 122 -13.63 -1.86 16.47
N VAL A 123 -14.23 -0.76 16.03
CA VAL A 123 -13.75 0.60 16.29
C VAL A 123 -14.91 1.47 16.77
N HIS A 124 -14.61 2.57 17.47
CA HIS A 124 -15.61 3.62 17.70
C HIS A 124 -15.88 4.33 16.38
N GLY A 125 -16.96 3.96 15.69
CA GLY A 125 -17.23 4.36 14.31
C GLY A 125 -17.32 3.13 13.39
N ALA A 126 -16.62 3.16 12.26
CA ALA A 126 -16.61 2.06 11.31
C ALA A 126 -15.26 1.88 10.61
N LEU A 127 -14.97 0.63 10.21
CA LEU A 127 -13.79 0.25 9.47
C LEU A 127 -14.15 -0.75 8.35
N VAL A 128 -13.71 -0.44 7.14
CA VAL A 128 -13.68 -1.34 5.98
C VAL A 128 -12.22 -1.57 5.62
N SER A 129 -11.73 -2.80 5.73
CA SER A 129 -10.32 -3.11 5.50
C SER A 129 -9.93 -2.92 4.04
N GLY A 130 -8.70 -2.47 3.80
CA GLY A 130 -8.05 -2.53 2.49
C GLY A 130 -7.23 -3.80 2.30
N PHE A 131 -6.57 -3.90 1.15
CA PHE A 131 -5.69 -5.01 0.77
C PHE A 131 -4.58 -5.28 1.83
N VAL A 132 -4.21 -6.52 2.17
CA VAL A 132 -4.75 -7.80 1.71
C VAL A 132 -5.95 -8.18 2.58
N ALA A 133 -7.13 -8.33 1.97
CA ALA A 133 -8.36 -8.73 2.64
C ALA A 133 -9.01 -9.88 1.88
N PRO A 134 -8.80 -11.15 2.28
CA PRO A 134 -9.30 -12.31 1.52
C PRO A 134 -10.79 -12.60 1.75
N ASP A 135 -11.40 -12.04 2.80
CA ASP A 135 -12.79 -12.30 3.16
C ASP A 135 -13.54 -11.00 3.40
N PHE A 136 -14.59 -10.75 2.62
CA PHE A 136 -15.37 -9.52 2.69
C PHE A 136 -16.06 -9.32 4.03
N ASP A 137 -16.68 -10.34 4.59
CA ASP A 137 -17.48 -10.19 5.81
C ASP A 137 -16.59 -9.86 7.01
N ARG A 138 -15.38 -10.43 7.07
CA ARG A 138 -14.35 -10.14 8.06
C ARG A 138 -13.61 -8.82 7.80
N ALA A 139 -13.71 -8.26 6.60
CA ALA A 139 -13.15 -6.97 6.24
C ALA A 139 -14.09 -5.79 6.57
N VAL A 140 -15.28 -6.03 7.14
CA VAL A 140 -16.26 -4.98 7.41
C VAL A 140 -16.71 -4.99 8.87
N SER A 141 -16.56 -3.85 9.52
CA SER A 141 -16.95 -3.59 10.91
C SER A 141 -17.59 -2.19 11.02
N PRO A 142 -18.80 -2.04 11.59
CA PRO A 142 -19.67 -3.09 12.11
C PRO A 142 -20.34 -3.92 10.99
N PRO A 143 -20.76 -5.17 11.27
CA PRO A 143 -21.41 -6.06 10.29
C PRO A 143 -22.62 -5.48 9.56
N ARG A 144 -23.33 -4.52 10.17
CA ARG A 144 -24.51 -3.85 9.56
C ARG A 144 -24.19 -3.10 8.26
N LEU A 145 -22.91 -2.78 8.00
CA LEU A 145 -22.50 -2.08 6.79
C LEU A 145 -22.34 -2.99 5.56
N ARG A 146 -22.32 -4.32 5.76
CA ARG A 146 -22.03 -5.28 4.69
C ARG A 146 -23.03 -5.20 3.54
N GLU A 147 -24.32 -5.12 3.87
CA GLU A 147 -25.39 -5.03 2.86
C GLU A 147 -25.28 -3.74 2.06
N ALA A 148 -25.12 -2.61 2.74
CA ALA A 148 -24.93 -1.30 2.11
C ALA A 148 -23.72 -1.25 1.15
N LEU A 149 -22.61 -1.90 1.51
CA LEU A 149 -21.42 -2.01 0.67
C LEU A 149 -21.66 -2.93 -0.54
N ARG A 150 -22.38 -4.04 -0.36
CA ARG A 150 -22.76 -4.95 -1.47
C ARG A 150 -23.68 -4.27 -2.47
N GLU A 151 -24.69 -3.54 -1.99
CA GLU A 151 -25.58 -2.72 -2.83
C GLU A 151 -24.81 -1.66 -3.64
N ALA A 152 -23.75 -1.08 -3.05
CA ALA A 152 -22.89 -0.14 -3.75
C ALA A 152 -22.00 -0.80 -4.81
N GLY A 153 -21.95 -2.13 -4.86
CA GLY A 153 -21.04 -2.91 -5.70
C GLY A 153 -19.58 -2.86 -5.22
N TYR A 154 -19.36 -2.69 -3.91
CA TYR A 154 -18.01 -2.49 -3.36
C TYR A 154 -17.15 -3.76 -3.49
N HIS A 155 -15.94 -3.59 -4.01
CA HIS A 155 -14.90 -4.61 -4.07
C HIS A 155 -13.73 -4.23 -3.15
N LEU A 156 -13.19 -5.22 -2.42
CA LEU A 156 -12.04 -5.02 -1.53
C LEU A 156 -10.76 -4.65 -2.29
N ASP A 157 -10.62 -5.13 -3.51
CA ASP A 157 -9.48 -4.84 -4.38
C ASP A 157 -9.92 -4.91 -5.85
N VAL A 158 -9.09 -4.34 -6.72
CA VAL A 158 -9.26 -4.47 -8.18
C VAL A 158 -8.89 -5.88 -8.59
N GLU A 159 -9.74 -6.53 -9.38
CA GLU A 159 -9.38 -7.80 -10.01
C GLU A 159 -8.32 -7.55 -11.09
N VAL A 160 -7.07 -7.88 -10.76
CA VAL A 160 -5.94 -7.69 -11.65
C VAL A 160 -6.05 -8.60 -12.88
N GLY A 161 -6.39 -9.88 -12.69
CA GLY A 161 -6.46 -10.85 -13.79
C GLY A 161 -5.16 -10.90 -14.60
N ASP A 162 -5.27 -11.18 -15.90
CA ASP A 162 -4.16 -11.08 -16.84
C ASP A 162 -4.09 -9.68 -17.46
N ALA A 163 -3.68 -8.70 -16.65
CA ALA A 163 -3.58 -7.30 -17.06
C ALA A 163 -2.61 -7.08 -18.24
N ALA A 164 -1.67 -8.01 -18.48
CA ALA A 164 -0.73 -7.93 -19.59
C ALA A 164 -1.41 -8.25 -20.94
N ASN A 165 -2.29 -9.26 -20.96
CA ASN A 165 -2.99 -9.66 -22.19
C ASN A 165 -4.33 -8.95 -22.41
N ASP A 166 -4.95 -8.40 -21.35
CA ASP A 166 -6.19 -7.60 -21.42
C ASP A 166 -6.04 -6.28 -20.64
N PRO A 167 -5.22 -5.32 -21.14
CA PRO A 167 -5.00 -4.07 -20.44
C PRO A 167 -6.22 -3.13 -20.50
N ASP A 168 -7.02 -3.19 -21.57
CA ASP A 168 -8.27 -2.43 -21.68
C ASP A 168 -9.32 -2.89 -20.65
N GLY A 169 -9.57 -4.20 -20.56
CA GLY A 169 -10.48 -4.74 -19.56
C GLY A 169 -9.96 -4.57 -18.13
N PHE A 170 -8.65 -4.55 -17.92
CA PHE A 170 -8.07 -4.17 -16.63
C PHE A 170 -8.38 -2.72 -16.24
N ILE A 171 -8.27 -1.76 -17.17
CA ILE A 171 -8.67 -0.36 -16.93
C ILE A 171 -10.17 -0.28 -16.60
N ASP A 172 -11.02 -1.02 -17.30
CA ASP A 172 -12.46 -1.06 -17.02
C ASP A 172 -12.76 -1.56 -15.60
N ARG A 173 -12.11 -2.65 -15.18
CA ARG A 173 -12.24 -3.18 -13.80
C ARG A 173 -11.75 -2.17 -12.75
N ALA A 174 -10.67 -1.45 -13.02
CA ALA A 174 -10.17 -0.39 -12.14
C ALA A 174 -11.18 0.78 -12.04
N LEU A 175 -11.75 1.23 -13.16
CA LEU A 175 -12.79 2.27 -13.17
C LEU A 175 -14.04 1.84 -12.40
N ASP A 176 -14.48 0.60 -12.57
CA ASP A 176 -15.66 0.07 -11.87
C ASP A 176 -15.43 -0.02 -10.36
N ALA A 177 -14.26 -0.48 -9.93
CA ALA A 177 -13.85 -0.48 -8.54
C ALA A 177 -13.83 0.95 -7.96
N LEU A 178 -13.20 1.91 -8.67
CA LEU A 178 -13.13 3.32 -8.27
C LEU A 178 -14.51 3.93 -8.08
N ARG A 179 -15.42 3.70 -9.03
CA ARG A 179 -16.79 4.22 -9.00
C ARG A 179 -17.60 3.58 -7.86
N ALA A 180 -17.45 2.28 -7.64
CA ALA A 180 -18.10 1.59 -6.52
C ALA A 180 -17.59 2.09 -5.16
N ARG A 181 -16.28 2.28 -5.05
CA ARG A 181 -15.62 2.84 -3.88
C ARG A 181 -16.08 4.27 -3.58
N ARG A 182 -16.14 5.13 -4.60
CA ARG A 182 -16.72 6.47 -4.51
C ARG A 182 -18.15 6.43 -3.97
N ARG A 183 -19.02 5.58 -4.53
CA ARG A 183 -20.41 5.44 -4.04
C ARG A 183 -20.46 5.03 -2.56
N ALA A 184 -19.66 4.04 -2.17
CA ALA A 184 -19.59 3.57 -0.79
C ALA A 184 -19.09 4.67 0.15
N TYR A 185 -18.05 5.42 -0.23
CA TYR A 185 -17.47 6.48 0.59
C TYR A 185 -18.45 7.62 0.82
N LEU A 186 -19.12 8.08 -0.25
CA LEU A 186 -20.14 9.13 -0.15
C LEU A 186 -21.28 8.73 0.78
N ARG A 187 -21.73 7.47 0.69
CA ARG A 187 -22.77 6.93 1.58
C ARG A 187 -22.29 6.93 3.03
N LEU A 188 -21.13 6.34 3.31
CA LEU A 188 -20.61 6.22 4.67
C LEU A 188 -20.25 7.57 5.30
N LEU A 189 -19.66 8.49 4.55
CA LEU A 189 -19.37 9.85 5.04
C LEU A 189 -20.64 10.65 5.39
N ALA A 190 -21.77 10.34 4.74
CA ALA A 190 -23.06 10.98 4.99
C ALA A 190 -23.84 10.34 6.13
N GLU A 191 -23.79 9.02 6.25
CA GLU A 191 -24.63 8.23 7.17
C GLU A 191 -23.95 7.91 8.50
N GLU A 192 -22.62 7.79 8.52
CA GLU A 192 -21.87 7.39 9.72
C GLU A 192 -21.36 8.60 10.52
N PRO A 193 -21.32 8.51 11.86
CA PRO A 193 -20.67 9.52 12.68
C PRO A 193 -19.15 9.40 12.57
N TRP A 194 -18.47 10.53 12.36
CA TRP A 194 -17.01 10.57 12.33
C TRP A 194 -16.49 11.97 12.72
N ALA A 195 -15.34 11.97 13.39
CA ALA A 195 -14.47 13.14 13.58
C ALA A 195 -13.20 13.01 12.74
N LEU A 196 -12.73 11.77 12.54
CA LEU A 196 -11.68 11.41 11.59
C LEU A 196 -12.26 10.49 10.52
N ALA A 197 -12.04 10.81 9.24
CA ALA A 197 -12.31 9.91 8.13
C ALA A 197 -11.03 9.68 7.33
N LEU A 198 -10.69 8.41 7.08
CA LEU A 198 -9.61 7.98 6.20
C LEU A 198 -10.23 7.24 5.02
N CYS A 199 -10.09 7.77 3.81
CA CYS A 199 -10.67 7.18 2.59
C CYS A 199 -9.55 6.93 1.56
N VAL A 200 -9.20 5.68 1.30
CA VAL A 200 -8.05 5.34 0.43
C VAL A 200 -8.48 4.72 -0.89
N PHE A 201 -8.16 5.38 -2.00
CA PHE A 201 -8.28 4.81 -3.34
C PHE A 201 -6.99 4.07 -3.69
N THR A 202 -7.11 2.78 -4.00
CA THR A 202 -5.97 1.90 -4.34
C THR A 202 -5.87 1.61 -5.82
N GLU A 203 -6.85 2.05 -6.62
CA GLU A 203 -6.88 1.80 -8.07
C GLU A 203 -5.69 2.44 -8.78
N THR A 204 -5.21 3.58 -8.29
CA THR A 204 -4.04 4.27 -8.83
C THR A 204 -2.78 3.40 -8.77
N ASP A 205 -2.51 2.77 -7.62
CA ASP A 205 -1.40 1.83 -7.44
C ASP A 205 -1.49 0.65 -8.43
N ARG A 206 -2.69 0.06 -8.57
CA ARG A 206 -2.94 -1.02 -9.52
C ARG A 206 -2.64 -0.59 -10.96
N ILE A 207 -3.12 0.58 -11.38
CA ILE A 207 -2.80 1.12 -12.70
C ILE A 207 -1.30 1.34 -12.87
N HIS A 208 -0.61 1.83 -11.84
CA HIS A 208 0.83 2.10 -11.93
C HIS A 208 1.64 0.81 -12.05
N HIS A 209 1.31 -0.22 -11.28
CA HIS A 209 2.01 -1.51 -11.32
C HIS A 209 2.04 -2.13 -12.72
N PHE A 210 0.94 -2.03 -13.48
CA PHE A 210 0.82 -2.71 -14.78
C PHE A 210 0.97 -1.77 -15.98
N LEU A 211 0.67 -0.48 -15.83
CA LEU A 211 0.52 0.45 -16.95
C LEU A 211 1.30 1.76 -16.75
N TRP A 212 2.36 1.78 -15.93
CA TRP A 212 3.16 2.99 -15.67
C TRP A 212 3.64 3.73 -16.93
N ARG A 213 4.04 2.99 -17.97
CA ARG A 213 4.39 3.61 -19.26
C ARG A 213 3.22 4.43 -19.82
N HIS A 214 2.01 3.90 -19.78
CA HIS A 214 0.82 4.60 -20.26
C HIS A 214 0.42 5.80 -19.38
N VAL A 215 0.84 5.84 -18.12
CA VAL A 215 0.69 7.00 -17.24
C VAL A 215 1.59 8.16 -17.69
N THR A 216 2.81 7.87 -18.15
CA THR A 216 3.87 8.89 -18.30
C THR A 216 4.24 9.23 -19.75
N ASP A 217 4.03 8.31 -20.70
CA ASP A 217 4.37 8.46 -22.12
C ASP A 217 3.11 8.82 -22.93
N PRO A 218 2.98 10.07 -23.44
CA PRO A 218 1.84 10.47 -24.25
C PRO A 218 1.70 9.71 -25.58
N ALA A 219 2.77 9.06 -26.05
CA ALA A 219 2.74 8.24 -27.26
C ALA A 219 2.28 6.80 -26.99
N ALA A 220 2.10 6.41 -25.72
CA ALA A 220 1.68 5.06 -25.38
C ALA A 220 0.21 4.81 -25.77
N PRO A 221 -0.14 3.64 -26.34
CA PRO A 221 -1.47 3.39 -26.92
C PRO A 221 -2.66 3.68 -26.00
N LEU A 222 -2.54 3.33 -24.72
CA LEU A 222 -3.60 3.50 -23.71
C LEU A 222 -3.53 4.82 -22.94
N HIS A 223 -2.62 5.74 -23.29
CA HIS A 223 -2.43 6.99 -22.54
C HIS A 223 -3.74 7.78 -22.38
N GLY A 224 -4.53 7.91 -23.46
CA GLY A 224 -5.82 8.59 -23.41
C GLY A 224 -6.78 7.96 -22.39
N ARG A 225 -6.86 6.62 -22.33
CA ARG A 225 -7.68 5.90 -21.35
C ARG A 225 -7.18 6.09 -19.92
N ILE A 226 -5.86 6.16 -19.72
CA ILE A 226 -5.30 6.48 -18.40
C ILE A 226 -5.65 7.91 -17.98
N MET A 227 -5.65 8.87 -18.90
CA MET A 227 -6.09 10.23 -18.60
C MET A 227 -7.59 10.28 -18.25
N ASP A 228 -8.43 9.48 -18.92
CA ASP A 228 -9.85 9.32 -18.55
C ASP A 228 -10.00 8.69 -17.15
N PHE A 229 -9.16 7.71 -16.81
CA PHE A 229 -9.11 7.15 -15.46
C PHE A 229 -8.76 8.23 -14.42
N TYR A 230 -7.75 9.08 -14.68
CA TYR A 230 -7.42 10.16 -13.75
C TYR A 230 -8.49 11.25 -13.64
N ARG A 231 -9.25 11.51 -14.70
CA ARG A 231 -10.45 12.38 -14.60
C ARG A 231 -11.47 11.79 -13.61
N GLU A 232 -11.68 10.48 -13.64
CA GLU A 232 -12.57 9.81 -12.69
C GLU A 232 -12.01 9.80 -11.26
N VAL A 233 -10.68 9.70 -11.10
CA VAL A 233 -10.02 9.89 -9.79
C VAL A 233 -10.25 11.30 -9.28
N ASP A 234 -10.09 12.32 -10.14
CA ASP A 234 -10.33 13.71 -9.78
C ASP A 234 -11.77 13.96 -9.34
N GLU A 235 -12.75 13.45 -10.09
CA GLU A 235 -14.17 13.49 -9.72
C GLU A 235 -14.45 12.75 -8.40
N ALA A 236 -13.77 11.64 -8.14
CA ALA A 236 -13.89 10.93 -6.87
C ALA A 236 -13.37 11.76 -5.71
N VAL A 237 -12.17 12.35 -5.82
CA VAL A 237 -11.61 13.23 -4.79
C VAL A 237 -12.52 14.44 -4.57
N ALA A 238 -12.93 15.12 -5.65
CA ALA A 238 -13.77 16.31 -5.60
C ALA A 238 -15.11 16.05 -4.90
N ALA A 239 -15.72 14.88 -5.10
CA ALA A 239 -16.97 14.51 -4.44
C ALA A 239 -16.83 14.32 -2.92
N LEU A 240 -15.63 13.97 -2.44
CA LEU A 240 -15.35 13.77 -1.02
C LEU A 240 -14.99 15.08 -0.31
N VAL A 241 -14.33 16.03 -0.98
CA VAL A 241 -13.84 17.30 -0.40
C VAL A 241 -14.90 18.05 0.44
N PRO A 242 -16.17 18.22 -0.01
CA PRO A 242 -17.18 18.94 0.77
C PRO A 242 -17.48 18.35 2.15
N PHE A 243 -17.16 17.07 2.39
CA PHE A 243 -17.39 16.43 3.70
C PHE A 243 -16.45 16.93 4.79
N ALA A 244 -15.28 17.49 4.43
CA ALA A 244 -14.38 18.14 5.39
C ALA A 244 -15.08 19.31 6.09
N GLY A 245 -15.92 20.06 5.38
CA GLY A 245 -16.60 21.27 5.86
C GLY A 245 -15.65 22.47 5.99
N ASP A 246 -16.22 23.64 6.21
CA ASP A 246 -15.48 24.92 6.20
C ASP A 246 -14.48 25.06 7.37
N ASP A 247 -14.80 24.46 8.52
CA ASP A 247 -13.97 24.49 9.74
C ASP A 247 -13.13 23.21 9.93
N GLY A 248 -13.14 22.30 8.94
CA GLY A 248 -12.44 21.02 9.00
C GLY A 248 -11.06 21.05 8.37
N ALA A 249 -10.29 19.98 8.61
CA ALA A 249 -9.03 19.73 7.94
C ALA A 249 -9.24 18.74 6.78
N LEU A 250 -8.66 19.06 5.63
CA LEU A 250 -8.52 18.14 4.50
C LEU A 250 -7.05 17.79 4.33
N THR A 251 -6.73 16.50 4.25
CA THR A 251 -5.40 16.00 3.92
C THR A 251 -5.49 15.09 2.71
N LEU A 252 -4.69 15.38 1.70
CA LEU A 252 -4.41 14.47 0.60
C LEU A 252 -3.04 13.83 0.86
N VAL A 253 -2.97 12.51 0.79
CA VAL A 253 -1.74 11.77 1.08
C VAL A 253 -1.56 10.61 0.11
N SER A 254 -0.31 10.31 -0.18
CA SER A 254 0.10 9.06 -0.81
C SER A 254 1.13 8.39 0.09
N ASP A 255 1.09 7.07 0.12
CA ASP A 255 1.90 6.20 0.96
C ASP A 255 3.30 5.96 0.36
N HIS A 256 3.42 5.99 -0.97
CA HIS A 256 4.67 6.01 -1.71
C HIS A 256 4.51 6.69 -3.08
N GLY A 257 5.64 6.90 -3.78
CA GLY A 257 5.62 7.32 -5.18
C GLY A 257 5.58 6.13 -6.14
N PHE A 258 5.81 6.41 -7.42
CA PHE A 258 6.01 5.40 -8.45
C PHE A 258 7.04 5.86 -9.49
N GLY A 259 7.61 4.90 -10.21
CA GLY A 259 8.60 5.12 -11.26
C GLY A 259 8.70 3.94 -12.22
N PRO A 260 9.46 4.10 -13.32
CA PRO A 260 9.71 3.01 -14.25
C PRO A 260 10.54 1.90 -13.58
N ALA A 261 10.31 0.66 -14.02
CA ALA A 261 11.10 -0.50 -13.64
C ALA A 261 11.79 -1.06 -14.89
N ASP A 262 13.02 -0.59 -15.14
CA ASP A 262 13.81 -1.00 -16.32
C ASP A 262 14.55 -2.31 -16.10
N THR A 263 14.75 -2.72 -14.84
CA THR A 263 15.50 -3.92 -14.47
C THR A 263 14.94 -4.53 -13.20
N GLN A 264 14.92 -5.86 -13.14
CA GLN A 264 14.54 -6.63 -11.95
C GLN A 264 15.75 -7.39 -11.42
N PHE A 265 16.00 -7.29 -10.11
CA PHE A 265 17.09 -7.98 -9.45
C PHE A 265 16.56 -9.09 -8.54
N TYR A 266 16.88 -10.35 -8.87
CA TYR A 266 16.45 -11.51 -8.09
C TYR A 266 17.39 -11.75 -6.90
N LEU A 267 17.13 -11.07 -5.79
CA LEU A 267 17.99 -11.08 -4.60
C LEU A 267 18.31 -12.49 -4.07
N ASN A 268 17.35 -13.42 -4.05
CA ASN A 268 17.61 -14.80 -3.64
C ASN A 268 18.50 -15.58 -4.62
N ALA A 269 18.42 -15.29 -5.92
CA ALA A 269 19.31 -15.91 -6.91
C ALA A 269 20.75 -15.43 -6.68
N TRP A 270 20.94 -14.14 -6.42
CA TRP A 270 22.25 -13.59 -6.06
C TRP A 270 22.78 -14.14 -4.74
N LEU A 271 21.96 -14.18 -3.68
CA LEU A 271 22.36 -14.77 -2.39
C LEU A 271 22.81 -16.22 -2.55
N ARG A 272 22.19 -16.99 -3.44
CA ARG A 272 22.59 -18.36 -3.76
C ARG A 272 23.95 -18.40 -4.47
N GLN A 273 24.16 -17.54 -5.48
CA GLN A 273 25.41 -17.46 -6.21
C GLN A 273 26.58 -17.01 -5.31
N ALA A 274 26.34 -16.06 -4.41
CA ALA A 274 27.31 -15.57 -3.43
C ALA A 274 27.58 -16.56 -2.27
N GLY A 275 26.85 -17.68 -2.22
CA GLY A 275 27.04 -18.72 -1.19
C GLY A 275 26.33 -18.44 0.14
N TYR A 276 25.49 -17.40 0.22
CA TYR A 276 24.71 -17.06 1.40
C TYR A 276 23.41 -17.87 1.53
N LEU A 277 22.80 -18.28 0.42
CA LEU A 277 21.58 -19.08 0.39
C LEU A 277 21.85 -20.49 -0.15
N ALA A 278 21.54 -21.52 0.63
CA ALA A 278 21.63 -22.90 0.22
C ALA A 278 20.22 -23.50 0.06
N LEU A 279 19.88 -23.86 -1.17
CA LEU A 279 18.64 -24.53 -1.53
C LEU A 279 18.95 -25.77 -2.38
N PRO A 280 18.21 -26.88 -2.19
CA PRO A 280 18.17 -27.99 -3.14
C PRO A 280 17.89 -27.52 -4.57
N ALA A 281 18.27 -28.34 -5.55
CA ALA A 281 18.06 -28.00 -6.96
C ALA A 281 16.56 -27.94 -7.33
N ASP A 282 15.75 -28.74 -6.64
CA ASP A 282 14.32 -28.91 -6.78
C ASP A 282 13.51 -28.16 -5.70
N ALA A 283 14.13 -27.21 -4.99
CA ALA A 283 13.44 -26.40 -4.00
C ALA A 283 12.31 -25.58 -4.64
N GLU A 284 11.11 -25.66 -4.06
CA GLU A 284 9.93 -24.92 -4.52
C GLU A 284 9.66 -23.70 -3.66
N SER A 285 10.14 -23.70 -2.40
CA SER A 285 9.94 -22.57 -1.49
C SER A 285 11.05 -22.44 -0.44
N LEU A 286 10.94 -21.40 0.40
CA LEU A 286 11.86 -21.20 1.51
C LEU A 286 11.78 -22.29 2.58
N THR A 287 10.74 -23.14 2.60
CA THR A 287 10.69 -24.30 3.50
C THR A 287 11.75 -25.36 3.20
N ASP A 288 12.33 -25.31 2.01
CA ASP A 288 13.38 -26.23 1.54
C ASP A 288 14.79 -25.70 1.86
N ILE A 289 14.90 -24.58 2.58
CA ILE A 289 16.18 -23.99 3.03
C ILE A 289 17.06 -25.04 3.70
N ASP A 290 18.30 -25.14 3.25
CA ASP A 290 19.31 -26.00 3.85
C ASP A 290 19.99 -25.29 5.05
N GLU A 291 20.43 -26.06 6.05
CA GLU A 291 21.12 -25.56 7.25
C GLU A 291 22.41 -24.77 6.97
N ARG A 292 23.00 -24.95 5.78
CA ARG A 292 24.15 -24.16 5.31
C ARG A 292 23.79 -22.70 5.04
N THR A 293 22.50 -22.39 4.85
CA THR A 293 22.01 -21.03 4.57
C THR A 293 22.41 -20.06 5.68
N THR A 294 23.05 -18.97 5.27
CA THR A 294 23.42 -17.83 6.09
C THR A 294 22.34 -16.77 6.07
N ALA A 295 21.80 -16.47 4.88
CA ALA A 295 20.76 -15.47 4.70
C ALA A 295 19.84 -15.82 3.53
N PHE A 296 18.60 -15.36 3.62
CA PHE A 296 17.60 -15.44 2.56
C PHE A 296 16.83 -14.13 2.51
N ALA A 297 16.18 -13.84 1.39
CA ALA A 297 15.41 -12.62 1.22
C ALA A 297 13.91 -12.88 1.14
N LEU A 298 13.15 -11.94 1.69
CA LEU A 298 11.72 -11.80 1.50
C LEU A 298 11.40 -10.45 0.86
N ASP A 299 10.27 -10.42 0.15
CA ASP A 299 9.75 -9.18 -0.40
C ASP A 299 9.34 -8.20 0.73
N PRO A 300 9.50 -6.87 0.53
CA PRO A 300 10.29 -6.22 -0.51
C PRO A 300 11.74 -5.97 -0.07
N GLY A 301 12.69 -6.64 -0.71
CA GLY A 301 14.13 -6.38 -0.53
C GLY A 301 14.68 -6.61 0.90
N ARG A 302 13.99 -7.39 1.74
CA ARG A 302 14.39 -7.66 3.13
C ARG A 302 15.28 -8.89 3.20
N VAL A 303 16.48 -8.75 3.75
CA VAL A 303 17.40 -9.88 3.97
C VAL A 303 17.29 -10.36 5.42
N HIS A 304 16.91 -11.61 5.59
CA HIS A 304 16.81 -12.31 6.87
C HIS A 304 18.08 -13.12 7.10
N LEU A 305 18.68 -12.96 8.28
CA LEU A 305 19.75 -13.85 8.74
C LEU A 305 19.15 -15.14 9.29
N ASN A 306 19.58 -16.29 8.78
CA ASN A 306 19.12 -17.61 9.18
C ASN A 306 19.76 -18.05 10.53
N ARG A 307 19.38 -17.36 11.60
CA ARG A 307 19.93 -17.56 12.95
C ARG A 307 19.21 -18.68 13.71
N ARG A 308 19.96 -19.43 14.51
CA ARG A 308 19.44 -20.54 15.33
C ARG A 308 18.33 -20.13 16.30
N ASP A 309 18.37 -18.90 16.81
CA ASP A 309 17.35 -18.38 17.73
C ASP A 309 16.06 -17.90 17.03
N ARG A 310 16.05 -17.85 15.70
CA ARG A 310 14.89 -17.38 14.92
C ARG A 310 14.27 -18.44 14.02
N PHE A 311 15.07 -19.36 13.48
CA PHE A 311 14.63 -20.29 12.44
C PHE A 311 15.02 -21.74 12.74
N PRO A 312 14.20 -22.73 12.33
CA PRO A 312 14.43 -24.15 12.65
C PRO A 312 15.77 -24.73 12.19
N ARG A 313 16.23 -24.34 11.00
CA ARG A 313 17.53 -24.75 10.43
C ARG A 313 18.53 -23.61 10.49
N GLY A 314 18.34 -22.71 11.47
CA GLY A 314 19.22 -21.60 11.72
C GLY A 314 20.53 -22.03 12.39
N ARG A 315 21.58 -21.23 12.18
CA ARG A 315 22.91 -21.50 12.71
C ARG A 315 23.45 -20.30 13.51
N ASP A 316 24.54 -20.53 14.23
CA ASP A 316 25.31 -19.43 14.80
C ASP A 316 26.05 -18.73 13.66
N LEU A 317 25.89 -17.41 13.58
CA LEU A 317 26.50 -16.57 12.57
C LEU A 317 27.59 -15.71 13.21
N ALA A 318 28.64 -15.42 12.45
CA ALA A 318 29.70 -14.56 12.92
C ALA A 318 29.17 -13.14 13.18
N PRO A 319 29.69 -12.43 14.20
CA PRO A 319 29.47 -11.00 14.30
C PRO A 319 29.91 -10.31 13.01
N GLY A 320 29.11 -9.38 12.48
CA GLY A 320 29.43 -8.68 11.24
C GLY A 320 28.82 -9.30 9.96
N THR A 321 28.15 -10.45 10.02
CA THR A 321 27.56 -11.10 8.84
C THR A 321 26.54 -10.21 8.12
N ALA A 322 25.72 -9.45 8.84
CA ALA A 322 24.77 -8.52 8.22
C ALA A 322 25.50 -7.42 7.42
N GLU A 323 26.54 -6.86 8.02
CA GLU A 323 27.35 -5.78 7.44
C GLU A 323 28.17 -6.27 6.25
N GLU A 324 28.64 -7.52 6.28
CA GLU A 324 29.31 -8.18 5.15
C GLU A 324 28.36 -8.31 3.95
N ILE A 325 27.19 -8.92 4.15
CA ILE A 325 26.19 -9.08 3.09
C ILE A 325 25.72 -7.71 2.58
N GLY A 326 25.50 -6.76 3.49
CA GLY A 326 25.13 -5.39 3.15
C GLY A 326 26.20 -4.69 2.30
N ARG A 327 27.49 -4.82 2.65
CA ARG A 327 28.59 -4.28 1.82
C ARG A 327 28.64 -4.94 0.44
N ALA A 328 28.48 -6.26 0.37
CA ALA A 328 28.47 -6.97 -0.91
C ALA A 328 27.31 -6.50 -1.81
N LEU A 329 26.11 -6.35 -1.24
CA LEU A 329 24.95 -5.80 -1.96
C LEU A 329 25.17 -4.35 -2.43
N LEU A 330 25.75 -3.50 -1.59
CA LEU A 330 26.05 -2.10 -1.93
C LEU A 330 27.21 -1.96 -2.94
N ALA A 331 28.04 -3.00 -3.10
CA ALA A 331 29.10 -3.05 -4.09
C ALA A 331 28.59 -3.46 -5.48
N LEU A 332 27.37 -4.00 -5.59
CA LEU A 332 26.81 -4.40 -6.87
C LEU A 332 26.59 -3.21 -7.80
N ARG A 333 26.91 -3.41 -9.07
CA ARG A 333 26.68 -2.46 -10.17
C ARG A 333 25.96 -3.17 -11.29
N LEU A 334 24.98 -2.48 -11.88
CA LEU A 334 24.33 -2.90 -13.11
C LEU A 334 25.19 -2.43 -14.28
N ALA A 335 25.70 -3.36 -15.07
CA ALA A 335 26.43 -3.08 -16.29
C ALA A 335 25.47 -2.74 -17.44
N GLU A 336 25.98 -2.10 -18.50
CA GLU A 336 25.20 -1.72 -19.69
C GLU A 336 24.58 -2.93 -20.42
N ASP A 337 25.18 -4.12 -20.29
CA ASP A 337 24.67 -5.36 -20.87
C ASP A 337 23.59 -6.05 -19.99
N GLY A 338 23.19 -5.41 -18.89
CA GLY A 338 22.19 -5.91 -17.94
C GLY A 338 22.75 -6.91 -16.92
N THR A 339 24.05 -7.20 -16.93
CA THR A 339 24.67 -8.06 -15.92
C THR A 339 24.90 -7.29 -14.61
N VAL A 340 24.83 -8.01 -13.48
CA VAL A 340 25.14 -7.44 -12.16
C VAL A 340 26.44 -8.04 -11.67
N ALA A 341 27.43 -7.19 -11.40
CA ALA A 341 28.74 -7.58 -10.90
C ALA A 341 29.18 -6.68 -9.74
N GLU A 342 30.13 -7.14 -8.93
CA GLU A 342 30.80 -6.29 -7.95
C GLU A 342 31.68 -5.27 -8.69
N GLY A 343 31.56 -4.00 -8.31
CA GLY A 343 32.25 -2.87 -8.94
C GLY A 343 33.36 -2.25 -8.11
#